data_AF-A0A3C1N4F0-F1
#
_entry.id   AF-A0A3C1N4F0-F1
#
_cell.length_a   1.000
_cell.length_b   1.000
_cell.length_c   1.000
_cell.angle_alpha   90.00
_cell.angle_beta   90.00
_cell.angle_gamma   90.00
#
_symmetry.space_group_name_H-M   'P 1'
#
loop_
_entity.id
_entity.type
_entity.pdbx_description
1 polymer ?
#
loop_
_entity_poly.entity_id
_entity_poly.type
_entity_poly.pdbx_seq_one_letter_code
_entity_poly.pdbx_strand_id
1 'polypeptide(L)'
;DASRFLSLSLCDTSSRIPLEARSAWNDRINLAQGEGMEALVPSTIDRWFSVNFQAQRADEVDKVREMIRGTAVNGFCGCAAAIRDLDLTDRLSTIDLPTLLIVGEDDPGTPVSAHE
;
A
#
# COMPACT_ATOMS: atom_id res chain seq x y z
N ASP A 1 18.91 13.78 4.39
CA ASP A 1 20.32 13.58 4.02
C ASP A 1 20.45 12.27 3.28
N ALA A 2 20.78 12.33 1.99
CA ALA A 2 20.95 11.14 1.14
C ALA A 2 22.16 10.28 1.58
N SER A 3 23.11 10.88 2.31
CA SER A 3 24.27 10.17 2.88
C SER A 3 23.88 9.04 3.85
N ARG A 4 22.63 9.01 4.31
CA ARG A 4 22.10 7.98 5.19
C ARG A 4 21.76 6.66 4.49
N PHE A 5 21.74 6.63 3.16
CA PHE A 5 21.30 5.48 2.38
C PHE A 5 22.35 5.09 1.33
N LEU A 6 22.56 3.78 1.15
CA LEU A 6 23.47 3.24 0.14
C LEU A 6 22.79 3.04 -1.22
N SER A 7 21.52 2.62 -1.20
CA SER A 7 20.68 2.35 -2.37
C SER A 7 19.21 2.34 -1.96
N LEU A 8 18.31 2.32 -2.95
CA LEU A 8 16.86 2.21 -2.75
C LEU A 8 16.32 0.98 -3.48
N SER A 9 15.46 0.21 -2.79
CA SER A 9 14.58 -0.77 -3.43
C SER A 9 13.15 -0.35 -3.16
N LEU A 10 12.43 0.05 -4.21
CA LEU A 10 11.06 0.53 -4.14
C LEU A 10 10.16 -0.56 -4.70
N CYS A 11 9.42 -1.24 -3.82
CA CYS A 11 8.60 -2.40 -4.16
C CYS A 11 7.12 -2.07 -4.03
N ASP A 12 6.31 -2.42 -5.04
CA ASP A 12 4.84 -2.31 -5.02
C ASP A 12 4.39 -0.93 -4.47
N THR A 13 4.85 0.14 -5.12
CA THR A 13 4.74 1.51 -4.63
C THR A 13 4.47 2.51 -5.74
N SER A 14 4.07 3.73 -5.42
CA SER A 14 3.88 4.79 -6.42
C SER A 14 4.41 6.10 -5.87
N SER A 15 4.87 6.97 -6.77
CA SER A 15 5.29 8.32 -6.41
C SER A 15 4.12 9.26 -6.08
N ARG A 16 2.90 8.90 -6.47
CA ARG A 16 1.70 9.70 -6.21
C ARG A 16 0.42 8.87 -6.13
N ILE A 17 -0.60 9.43 -5.50
CA ILE A 17 -1.99 8.93 -5.59
C ILE A 17 -2.79 9.83 -6.54
N PRO A 18 -3.31 9.28 -7.67
CA PRO A 18 -4.18 10.02 -8.57
C PRO A 18 -5.42 10.60 -7.86
N LEU A 19 -5.92 11.74 -8.33
CA LEU A 19 -7.05 12.44 -7.69
C LEU A 19 -8.30 11.55 -7.61
N GLU A 20 -8.54 10.77 -8.66
CA GLU A 20 -9.64 9.82 -8.78
C GLU A 20 -9.55 8.66 -7.78
N ALA A 21 -8.35 8.34 -7.28
CA ALA A 21 -8.14 7.28 -6.28
C ALA A 21 -8.26 7.78 -4.83
N ARG A 22 -8.36 9.11 -4.62
CA ARG A 22 -8.45 9.68 -3.26
C ARG A 22 -9.76 9.33 -2.56
N SER A 23 -10.86 9.19 -3.30
CA SER A 23 -12.16 8.77 -2.74
C SER A 23 -12.05 7.38 -2.10
N ALA A 24 -11.42 6.42 -2.78
CA ALA A 24 -11.21 5.08 -2.24
C ALA A 24 -10.42 5.07 -0.92
N TRP A 25 -9.47 5.99 -0.74
CA TRP A 25 -8.78 6.16 0.55
C TRP A 25 -9.68 6.75 1.64
N ASN A 26 -10.52 7.73 1.30
CA ASN A 26 -11.51 8.26 2.23
C ASN A 26 -12.53 7.19 2.64
N ASP A 27 -12.98 6.35 1.71
CA ASP A 27 -13.91 5.25 1.99
C ASP A 27 -13.29 4.25 2.97
N ARG A 28 -12.00 3.91 2.78
CA ARG A 28 -11.27 3.05 3.72
C ARG A 28 -11.14 3.68 5.10
N ILE A 29 -10.86 4.99 5.18
CA ILE A 29 -10.78 5.72 6.46
C ILE A 29 -12.14 5.70 7.17
N ASN A 30 -13.21 6.03 6.45
CA ASN A 30 -14.56 6.04 7.00
C ASN A 30 -14.99 4.65 7.48
N LEU A 31 -14.67 3.61 6.71
CA LEU A 31 -14.94 2.22 7.10
C LEU A 31 -14.18 1.83 8.36
N ALA A 32 -12.88 2.16 8.46
CA ALA A 32 -12.10 1.90 9.67
C ALA A 32 -12.66 2.63 10.90
N GLN A 33 -13.10 3.88 10.73
CA GLN A 33 -13.65 4.69 11.83
C GLN A 33 -15.02 4.20 12.29
N GLY A 34 -15.87 3.76 11.35
CA GLY A 34 -17.23 3.32 11.64
C GLY A 34 -17.33 1.86 12.09
N GLU A 35 -16.55 0.97 11.46
CA GLU A 35 -16.69 -0.49 11.59
C GLU A 35 -15.42 -1.16 12.13
N GLY A 36 -14.35 -0.40 12.36
CA GLY A 36 -13.06 -0.92 12.83
C GLY A 36 -12.25 -1.62 11.74
N MET A 37 -11.10 -2.17 12.13
CA MET A 37 -10.19 -2.81 11.17
C MET A 37 -10.70 -4.14 10.61
N GLU A 38 -11.60 -4.85 11.30
CA GLU A 38 -12.15 -6.13 10.81
C GLU A 38 -12.80 -5.97 9.43
N ALA A 39 -13.54 -4.87 9.24
CA ALA A 39 -14.24 -4.59 7.98
C ALA A 39 -13.28 -4.38 6.79
N LEU A 40 -12.02 -4.00 7.05
CA LEU A 40 -11.00 -3.83 6.01
C LEU A 40 -10.25 -5.13 5.67
N VAL A 41 -10.35 -6.18 6.49
CA VAL A 41 -9.58 -7.41 6.29
C VAL A 41 -9.88 -8.07 4.94
N PRO A 42 -11.14 -8.33 4.54
CA PRO A 42 -11.41 -9.09 3.32
C PRO A 42 -10.89 -8.36 2.07
N SER A 43 -11.24 -7.08 1.93
CA SER A 43 -10.85 -6.28 0.77
C SER A 43 -9.34 -6.01 0.70
N THR A 44 -8.65 -5.95 1.83
CA THR A 44 -7.20 -5.81 1.85
C THR A 44 -6.51 -7.10 1.43
N ILE A 45 -6.97 -8.26 1.91
CA ILE A 45 -6.40 -9.56 1.57
C ILE A 45 -6.59 -9.90 0.10
N ASP A 46 -7.80 -9.66 -0.44
CA ASP A 46 -8.09 -9.90 -1.86
C ASP A 46 -7.23 -9.04 -2.79
N ARG A 47 -6.81 -7.86 -2.30
CA ARG A 47 -5.91 -6.97 -3.03
C ARG A 47 -4.44 -7.37 -2.92
N TRP A 48 -4.03 -7.96 -1.80
CA TRP A 48 -2.62 -8.29 -1.53
C TRP A 48 -2.20 -9.69 -1.97
N PHE A 49 -3.14 -10.63 -2.03
CA PHE A 49 -2.83 -12.02 -2.34
C PHE A 49 -3.75 -12.55 -3.43
N SER A 50 -3.14 -13.16 -4.46
CA SER A 50 -3.89 -13.86 -5.49
C SER A 50 -4.74 -14.98 -4.87
N VAL A 51 -5.89 -15.27 -5.49
CA VAL A 51 -6.81 -16.32 -5.04
C VAL A 51 -6.09 -17.67 -4.87
N ASN A 52 -5.14 -17.97 -5.77
CA ASN A 52 -4.37 -19.21 -5.72
C ASN A 52 -3.44 -19.26 -4.50
N PHE A 53 -2.77 -18.14 -4.17
CA PHE A 53 -1.92 -18.06 -2.98
C PHE A 53 -2.75 -18.16 -1.69
N GLN A 54 -3.91 -17.50 -1.64
CA GLN A 54 -4.84 -17.63 -0.52
C GLN A 54 -5.26 -19.08 -0.26
N ALA A 55 -5.51 -19.86 -1.32
CA ALA A 55 -5.88 -21.26 -1.20
C ALA A 55 -4.70 -22.17 -0.80
N GLN A 56 -3.50 -21.92 -1.34
CA GLN A 56 -2.33 -22.78 -1.12
C GLN A 56 -1.58 -22.49 0.18
N ARG A 57 -1.63 -21.24 0.66
CA ARG A 57 -0.85 -20.73 1.81
C ARG A 57 -1.75 -20.01 2.81
N ALA A 58 -2.90 -20.61 3.11
CA ALA A 58 -3.91 -20.04 4.01
C ALA A 58 -3.33 -19.68 5.38
N ASP A 59 -2.39 -20.48 5.90
CA ASP A 59 -1.71 -20.24 7.17
C ASP A 59 -0.85 -18.96 7.17
N GLU A 60 -0.18 -18.64 6.06
CA GLU A 60 0.56 -17.39 5.92
C GLU A 60 -0.39 -16.20 5.77
N VAL A 61 -1.45 -16.35 4.97
CA VAL A 61 -2.44 -15.30 4.78
C VAL A 61 -3.19 -15.00 6.08
N ASP A 62 -3.46 -16.01 6.92
CA ASP A 62 -4.12 -15.84 8.22
C ASP A 62 -3.27 -15.02 9.21
N LYS A 63 -1.93 -15.18 9.19
CA LYS A 63 -1.04 -14.30 9.95
C LYS A 63 -1.21 -12.84 9.52
N VAL A 64 -1.36 -12.59 8.22
CA VAL A 64 -1.55 -11.23 7.69
C VAL A 64 -2.93 -10.69 8.03
N ARG A 65 -3.98 -11.52 7.99
CA ARG A 65 -5.31 -11.15 8.48
C ARG A 65 -5.23 -10.67 9.93
N GLU A 66 -4.54 -11.39 10.79
CA GLU A 66 -4.37 -11.01 12.20
C GLU A 66 -3.57 -9.71 12.37
N MET A 67 -2.52 -9.49 11.57
CA MET A 67 -1.78 -8.22 11.57
C MET A 67 -2.66 -7.03 11.20
N ILE A 68 -3.54 -7.19 10.18
CA ILE A 68 -4.48 -6.13 9.78
C ILE A 68 -5.47 -5.84 10.92
N ARG A 69 -6.05 -6.89 11.52
CA ARG A 69 -6.99 -6.76 12.65
C ARG A 69 -6.37 -6.06 13.85
N GLY A 70 -5.12 -6.37 14.17
CA GLY A 70 -4.39 -5.79 15.29
C GLY A 70 -3.94 -4.34 15.06
N THR A 71 -4.13 -3.78 13.86
CA THR A 71 -3.75 -2.39 13.56
C THR A 71 -4.66 -1.41 14.33
N ALA A 72 -4.07 -0.41 14.97
CA ALA A 72 -4.87 0.62 15.63
C ALA A 72 -5.60 1.50 14.59
N VAL A 73 -6.92 1.67 14.74
CA VAL A 73 -7.76 2.42 13.79
C VAL A 73 -7.23 3.83 13.53
N ASN A 74 -6.83 4.56 14.59
CA ASN A 74 -6.26 5.90 14.46
C ASN A 74 -4.94 5.90 13.69
N GLY A 75 -4.09 4.89 13.91
CA GLY A 75 -2.83 4.70 13.18
C GLY A 75 -3.09 4.44 11.70
N PHE A 76 -4.01 3.53 11.39
CA PHE A 76 -4.43 3.28 10.01
C PHE A 76 -4.94 4.55 9.33
N CYS A 77 -5.87 5.27 9.98
CA CYS A 77 -6.46 6.47 9.40
C CYS A 77 -5.42 7.57 9.13
N GLY A 78 -4.45 7.75 10.04
CA GLY A 78 -3.36 8.70 9.86
C GLY A 78 -2.48 8.34 8.65
N CYS A 79 -2.07 7.08 8.52
CA CYS A 79 -1.28 6.61 7.39
C CYS A 79 -2.07 6.67 6.07
N ALA A 80 -3.33 6.27 6.08
CA ALA A 80 -4.20 6.33 4.90
C ALA A 80 -4.38 7.77 4.40
N ALA A 81 -4.55 8.74 5.31
CA ALA A 81 -4.63 10.15 4.95
C ALA A 81 -3.30 10.67 4.37
N ALA A 82 -2.16 10.28 4.94
CA ALA A 82 -0.85 10.62 4.41
C ALA A 82 -0.63 10.07 2.99
N ILE A 83 -1.04 8.82 2.75
CA ILE A 83 -0.94 8.20 1.41
C ILE A 83 -1.88 8.90 0.42
N ARG A 84 -3.14 9.15 0.81
CA ARG A 84 -4.14 9.83 -0.04
C ARG A 84 -3.61 11.14 -0.64
N ASP A 85 -2.88 11.90 0.17
CA ASP A 85 -2.38 13.23 -0.19
C ASP A 85 -0.95 13.20 -0.75
N LEU A 86 -0.35 12.01 -0.92
CA LEU A 86 1.00 11.83 -1.42
C LEU A 86 1.10 12.23 -2.89
N ASP A 87 2.00 13.19 -3.17
CA ASP A 87 2.52 13.46 -4.49
C ASP A 87 4.00 13.87 -4.37
N LEU A 88 4.88 12.99 -4.85
CA LEU A 88 6.33 13.16 -4.85
C LEU A 88 6.92 13.07 -6.26
N THR A 89 6.08 13.01 -7.30
CA THR A 89 6.52 12.74 -8.68
C THR A 89 7.57 13.77 -9.13
N ASP A 90 7.35 15.05 -8.84
CA ASP A 90 8.29 16.13 -9.20
C ASP A 90 9.65 16.06 -8.47
N ARG A 91 9.74 15.24 -7.41
CA ARG A 91 10.97 15.07 -6.62
C ARG A 91 11.77 13.83 -7.00
N LEU A 92 11.24 12.96 -7.87
CA LEU A 92 11.94 11.73 -8.25
C LEU A 92 13.30 12.01 -8.89
N SER A 93 13.42 13.09 -9.67
CA SER A 93 14.68 13.51 -10.29
C SER A 93 15.77 13.91 -9.30
N THR A 94 15.44 14.07 -8.01
CA THR A 94 16.41 14.37 -6.94
C THR A 94 17.02 13.11 -6.31
N ILE A 95 16.59 11.92 -6.74
CA ILE A 95 17.14 10.66 -6.27
C ILE A 95 18.42 10.34 -7.05
N ASP A 96 19.57 10.58 -6.42
CA ASP A 96 20.89 10.26 -6.99
C ASP A 96 21.43 8.89 -6.55
N LEU A 97 20.65 8.12 -5.80
CA LEU A 97 21.04 6.81 -5.28
C LEU A 97 20.75 5.69 -6.30
N PRO A 98 21.58 4.63 -6.35
CA PRO A 98 21.23 3.42 -7.08
C PRO A 98 19.86 2.92 -6.65
N THR A 99 18.93 2.82 -7.60
CA THR A 99 17.52 2.54 -7.32
C THR A 99 17.03 1.35 -8.14
N LEU A 100 16.38 0.40 -7.48
CA LEU A 100 15.69 -0.74 -8.07
C LEU A 100 14.18 -0.58 -7.85
N LEU A 101 13.39 -0.75 -8.91
CA LEU A 101 11.94 -0.82 -8.85
C LEU A 101 11.50 -2.28 -8.99
N ILE A 102 10.62 -2.76 -8.12
CA ILE A 102 10.03 -4.11 -8.19
C ILE A 102 8.50 -3.95 -8.13
N VAL A 103 7.80 -4.63 -9.02
CA VAL A 103 6.34 -4.56 -9.13
C VAL A 103 5.81 -5.96 -9.41
N GLY A 104 4.76 -6.36 -8.69
CA GLY A 104 3.98 -7.54 -9.03
C GLY A 104 3.19 -7.33 -10.33
N GLU A 105 3.27 -8.29 -11.26
CA GLU A 105 2.51 -8.22 -12.52
C GLU A 105 0.98 -8.13 -12.31
N ASP A 106 0.51 -8.72 -11.21
CA ASP A 106 -0.90 -8.77 -10.81
C ASP A 106 -1.27 -7.71 -9.76
N ASP A 107 -0.44 -6.72 -9.46
CA ASP A 107 -0.73 -5.72 -8.42
C ASP A 107 -1.75 -4.66 -8.90
N PRO A 108 -3.00 -4.66 -8.38
CA PRO A 108 -3.98 -3.66 -8.76
C PRO A 108 -3.81 -2.34 -7.99
N GLY A 109 -3.06 -2.33 -6.88
CA GLY A 109 -2.82 -1.16 -6.03
C GLY A 109 -1.75 -0.25 -6.60
N THR A 110 -0.69 -0.83 -7.14
CA THR A 110 0.41 -0.15 -7.82
C THR A 110 0.76 -0.90 -9.11
N PRO A 111 -0.07 -0.78 -10.15
CA PRO A 111 0.13 -1.52 -11.40
C PRO A 111 1.43 -1.11 -12.08
N VAL A 112 1.94 -1.95 -12.99
CA VAL A 112 3.19 -1.71 -13.75
C VAL A 112 3.22 -0.30 -14.37
N SER A 113 2.09 0.19 -14.89
CA SER A 113 1.97 1.54 -15.47
C SER A 113 2.17 2.70 -14.49
N ALA A 114 2.14 2.46 -13.18
CA ALA A 114 2.49 3.45 -12.16
C ALA A 114 4.01 3.62 -11.99
N HIS A 115 4.81 2.75 -12.62
CA HIS A 115 6.27 2.72 -12.55
C HIS A 115 6.96 3.04 -13.89
N GLU A 116 6.18 3.31 -14.94
CA GLU A 116 6.64 3.78 -16.25
C GLU A 116 6.65 5.31 -16.31
#